data_AF-A0A7S3S350-F1
#
_entry.id   AF-A0A7S3S350-F1
#
_cell.length_a   1.000
_cell.length_b   1.000
_cell.length_c   1.000
_cell.angle_alpha   90.00
_cell.angle_beta   90.00
_cell.angle_gamma   90.00
#
_symmetry.space_group_name_H-M   'P 1'
#
loop_
_entity.id
_entity.type
_entity.pdbx_description
1 polymer ?
#
loop_
_entity_poly.entity_id
_entity_poly.type
_entity_poly.pdbx_seq_one_letter_code
_entity_poly.pdbx_strand_id
1 'polypeptide(L)'
;ETAAPALGWSFQSTPPPALDMGIPPPPSGGGAAHASLIKYDTPSLLTTRDAKPAKFAKAGSGKKLPPVESKMPQTEDILNAILPPREWTDEGKLWVQYVSPTPATRLDVINTQETLDQRLLARQARETGICPVREELYGQCFDELIRQVTVNCAERGLLLLRVRDEIRMTIAAYQTLYESSIAFGMRKALQAEQGKADLEARVEQLEEEKRGLEEQVLELKAKAEAIEKREGEKRAQKEAKHAEEVAYLKKTNAQLKKELEAFLAPTKK
;
A
#
# COMPACT_ATOMS: atom_id res chain seq x y z
N GLU A 1 13.82 -40.28 11.70
CA GLU A 1 13.02 -40.05 10.47
C GLU A 1 11.72 -39.41 10.93
N THR A 2 11.53 -38.10 10.78
CA THR A 2 10.99 -37.51 9.56
C THR A 2 11.45 -36.05 9.45
N ALA A 3 11.95 -35.70 8.26
CA ALA A 3 12.45 -34.38 7.92
C ALA A 3 11.29 -33.42 7.59
N ALA A 4 11.33 -32.20 8.15
CA ALA A 4 10.48 -31.08 7.73
C ALA A 4 11.26 -30.20 6.73
N PRO A 5 10.68 -29.74 5.61
CA PRO A 5 11.41 -28.96 4.63
C PRO A 5 11.48 -27.49 5.06
N ALA A 6 12.71 -26.97 5.12
CA ALA A 6 12.97 -25.55 5.22
C ALA A 6 12.63 -24.85 3.90
N LEU A 7 11.56 -24.05 3.88
CA LEU A 7 11.27 -23.13 2.80
C LEU A 7 11.93 -21.79 3.11
N GLY A 8 13.16 -21.61 2.61
CA GLY A 8 13.86 -20.33 2.60
C GLY A 8 13.13 -19.34 1.68
N TRP A 9 12.65 -18.24 2.24
CA TRP A 9 12.11 -17.13 1.46
C TRP A 9 13.28 -16.27 0.99
N SER A 10 13.84 -16.60 -0.17
CA SER A 10 14.77 -15.71 -0.86
C SER A 10 13.99 -14.55 -1.46
N PHE A 11 14.03 -13.39 -0.82
CA PHE A 11 13.48 -12.15 -1.37
C PHE A 11 14.42 -11.62 -2.47
N GLN A 12 14.29 -12.18 -3.68
CA GLN A 12 14.93 -11.59 -4.86
C GLN A 12 14.21 -10.28 -5.20
N SER A 13 14.94 -9.17 -5.09
CA SER A 13 14.53 -7.85 -5.55
C SER A 13 14.53 -7.78 -7.08
N THR A 14 13.54 -8.40 -7.71
CA THR A 14 13.24 -8.15 -9.12
C THR A 14 12.38 -6.88 -9.23
N PRO A 15 12.81 -5.84 -9.97
CA PRO A 15 11.96 -4.69 -10.23
C PRO A 15 10.70 -5.15 -11.00
N PRO A 16 9.53 -4.52 -10.77
CA PRO A 16 8.32 -4.88 -11.49
C PRO A 16 8.54 -4.68 -13.01
N PRO A 17 8.01 -5.57 -13.86
CA PRO A 17 8.07 -5.36 -15.30
C PRO A 17 7.37 -4.04 -15.60
N ALA A 18 8.07 -3.16 -16.32
CA ALA A 18 7.48 -1.97 -16.89
C ALA A 18 6.24 -2.42 -17.68
N LEU A 19 5.06 -2.04 -17.19
CA LEU A 19 3.84 -2.11 -17.97
C LEU A 19 4.03 -1.15 -19.13
N ASP A 20 4.55 -1.69 -20.23
CA ASP A 20 4.45 -1.09 -21.55
C ASP A 20 2.95 -0.95 -21.82
N MET A 21 2.40 0.22 -21.48
CA MET A 21 1.08 0.66 -21.90
C MET A 21 1.17 1.00 -23.40
N GLY A 22 1.48 -0.03 -24.19
CA GLY A 22 1.32 -0.02 -25.63
C GLY A 22 -0.13 0.31 -25.92
N ILE A 23 -0.36 1.55 -26.32
CA ILE A 23 -1.60 2.01 -26.92
C ILE A 23 -1.91 0.99 -28.04
N PRO A 24 -3.03 0.26 -27.98
CA PRO A 24 -3.37 -0.66 -29.06
C PRO A 24 -3.48 0.14 -30.36
N PRO A 25 -2.95 -0.35 -31.49
CA PRO A 25 -3.07 0.37 -32.75
C PRO A 25 -4.56 0.57 -33.07
N PRO A 26 -4.94 1.72 -33.66
CA PRO A 26 -6.33 1.96 -34.00
C PRO A 26 -6.82 0.88 -34.96
N PRO A 27 -8.06 0.38 -34.80
CA PRO A 27 -8.59 -0.66 -35.67
C PRO A 27 -8.65 -0.13 -37.10
N SER A 28 -7.81 -0.71 -37.96
CA SER A 28 -7.87 -0.54 -39.40
C SER A 28 -9.07 -1.31 -39.95
N GLY A 29 -10.16 -0.60 -40.23
CA GLY A 29 -11.36 -1.18 -40.85
C GLY A 29 -12.59 -0.33 -40.59
N GLY A 30 -13.04 0.40 -41.60
CA GLY A 30 -14.19 1.29 -41.54
C GLY A 30 -15.46 0.61 -41.01
N GLY A 31 -16.25 1.38 -40.25
CA GLY A 31 -17.64 1.05 -39.95
C GLY A 31 -17.98 0.62 -38.52
N ALA A 32 -17.17 0.91 -37.51
CA ALA A 32 -17.63 0.90 -36.12
C ALA A 32 -17.78 2.34 -35.64
N ALA A 33 -18.91 2.97 -35.98
CA ALA A 33 -19.31 4.26 -35.41
C ALA A 33 -19.17 4.17 -33.88
N HIS A 34 -18.32 5.03 -33.31
CA HIS A 34 -17.97 5.09 -31.89
C HIS A 34 -19.20 4.88 -30.99
N ALA A 35 -19.41 3.64 -30.51
CA ALA A 35 -20.65 3.22 -29.88
C ALA A 35 -20.92 4.00 -28.59
N SER A 36 -21.69 5.08 -28.67
CA SER A 36 -22.09 5.92 -27.54
C SER A 36 -23.58 5.74 -27.25
N LEU A 37 -23.99 6.08 -26.03
CA LEU A 37 -25.40 6.27 -25.69
C LEU A 37 -25.91 7.66 -26.13
N ILE A 38 -24.99 8.60 -26.40
CA ILE A 38 -25.33 9.97 -26.82
C ILE A 38 -25.75 9.97 -28.29
N LYS A 39 -26.83 10.70 -28.60
CA LYS A 39 -27.32 10.87 -29.97
C LYS A 39 -26.51 11.95 -30.71
N TYR A 40 -25.71 11.50 -31.68
CA TYR A 40 -24.91 12.35 -32.55
C TYR A 40 -25.54 12.48 -33.94
N ASP A 41 -25.25 13.59 -34.63
CA ASP A 41 -25.61 13.77 -36.03
C ASP A 41 -24.63 13.03 -36.96
N THR A 42 -24.91 13.07 -38.26
CA THR A 42 -24.04 12.43 -39.27
C THR A 42 -22.67 13.12 -39.30
N PRO A 43 -21.55 12.36 -39.33
CA PRO A 43 -20.21 12.94 -39.38
C PRO A 43 -20.05 13.89 -40.57
N SER A 44 -19.49 15.07 -40.30
CA SER A 44 -19.20 16.09 -41.31
C SER A 44 -17.71 16.11 -41.62
N LEU A 45 -17.37 16.16 -42.91
CA LEU A 45 -15.98 16.23 -43.35
C LEU A 45 -15.51 17.69 -43.30
N LEU A 46 -14.53 17.99 -42.46
CA LEU A 46 -13.84 19.27 -42.51
C LEU A 46 -12.86 19.25 -43.69
N THR A 47 -13.31 19.76 -44.83
CA THR A 47 -12.37 20.16 -45.88
C THR A 47 -11.62 21.40 -45.39
N THR A 48 -10.29 21.42 -45.52
CA THR A 48 -9.39 22.51 -45.08
C THR A 48 -9.56 23.80 -45.87
N ARG A 49 -10.79 24.23 -46.17
CA ARG A 49 -11.12 25.54 -46.74
C ARG A 49 -11.78 26.49 -45.74
N ASP A 50 -12.25 26.00 -44.60
CA ASP A 50 -12.95 26.82 -43.58
C ASP A 50 -12.26 26.85 -42.20
N ALA A 51 -10.94 26.68 -42.16
CA ALA A 51 -10.16 26.97 -40.96
C ALA A 51 -10.06 28.50 -40.78
N LYS A 52 -11.09 29.13 -40.20
CA LYS A 52 -10.93 30.44 -39.57
C LYS A 52 -10.21 30.24 -38.23
N PRO A 53 -8.98 30.74 -38.06
CA PRO A 53 -8.28 30.61 -36.79
C PRO A 53 -9.00 31.45 -35.72
N ALA A 54 -9.37 30.81 -34.62
CA ALA A 54 -9.83 31.50 -33.41
C ALA A 54 -8.68 32.35 -32.86
N LYS A 55 -8.72 33.66 -33.12
CA LYS A 55 -7.80 34.63 -32.53
C LYS A 55 -8.29 35.02 -31.14
N PHE A 56 -7.56 34.63 -30.11
CA PHE A 56 -7.59 35.31 -28.81
C PHE A 56 -7.17 36.78 -29.03
N ALA A 57 -8.11 37.72 -28.94
CA ALA A 57 -7.84 39.15 -29.02
C ALA A 57 -7.81 39.77 -27.62
N LYS A 58 -6.65 40.32 -27.25
CA LYS A 58 -6.46 41.21 -26.10
C LYS A 58 -7.31 42.48 -26.24
N ALA A 59 -7.75 42.98 -25.09
CA ALA A 59 -8.55 44.19 -24.92
C ALA A 59 -7.92 45.46 -25.53
N GLY A 60 -8.78 46.30 -26.11
CA GLY A 60 -8.40 47.62 -26.62
C GLY A 60 -9.57 48.40 -27.25
N SER A 61 -10.25 49.19 -26.41
CA SER A 61 -10.79 50.53 -26.70
C SER A 61 -11.50 50.80 -28.06
N GLY A 62 -12.84 50.91 -28.00
CA GLY A 62 -13.56 52.03 -28.61
C GLY A 62 -13.87 51.98 -30.10
N LYS A 63 -14.97 51.30 -30.48
CA LYS A 63 -15.81 51.69 -31.63
C LYS A 63 -17.21 51.08 -31.54
N LYS A 64 -18.23 51.89 -31.87
CA LYS A 64 -19.67 51.60 -31.77
C LYS A 64 -20.05 50.24 -32.39
N LEU A 65 -20.75 49.42 -31.61
CA LEU A 65 -21.38 48.17 -32.05
C LEU A 65 -22.74 48.48 -32.72
N PRO A 66 -23.13 47.74 -33.78
CA PRO A 66 -24.47 47.80 -34.36
C PRO A 66 -25.51 47.13 -33.41
N PRO A 67 -26.82 47.33 -33.63
CA PRO A 67 -27.86 46.87 -32.71
C PRO A 67 -27.79 45.35 -32.51
N VAL A 68 -27.69 44.92 -31.24
CA VAL A 68 -27.86 43.53 -30.83
C VAL A 68 -29.33 43.19 -31.02
N GLU A 69 -29.67 42.63 -32.18
CA GLU A 69 -30.82 41.74 -32.25
C GLU A 69 -30.46 40.51 -31.43
N SER A 70 -31.08 40.43 -30.25
CA SER A 70 -31.09 39.32 -29.33
C SER A 70 -31.61 38.04 -30.01
N LYS A 71 -30.75 37.36 -30.78
CA LYS A 71 -30.87 35.92 -30.97
C LYS A 71 -30.22 35.29 -29.76
N MET A 72 -31.02 34.62 -28.92
CA MET A 72 -30.50 33.66 -27.96
C MET A 72 -29.43 32.80 -28.64
N PRO A 73 -28.34 32.40 -27.96
CA PRO A 73 -27.42 31.41 -28.54
C PRO A 73 -28.27 30.26 -29.09
N GLN A 74 -28.08 29.91 -30.37
CA GLN A 74 -28.82 28.80 -30.97
C GLN A 74 -28.55 27.59 -30.08
N THR A 75 -29.58 26.81 -29.77
CA THR A 75 -29.49 25.64 -28.87
C THR A 75 -28.26 24.76 -29.18
N GLU A 76 -27.86 24.69 -30.45
CA GLU A 76 -26.63 24.08 -30.96
C GLU A 76 -25.33 24.61 -30.34
N ASP A 77 -25.16 25.93 -30.19
CA ASP A 77 -23.98 26.55 -29.58
C ASP A 77 -23.86 26.14 -28.09
N ILE A 78 -24.99 26.10 -27.40
CA ILE A 78 -25.05 25.67 -26.00
C ILE A 78 -24.74 24.17 -25.90
N LEU A 79 -25.32 23.35 -26.78
CA LEU A 79 -25.06 21.91 -26.81
C LEU A 79 -23.58 21.61 -27.06
N ASN A 80 -22.94 22.33 -27.99
CA ASN A 80 -21.52 22.19 -28.28
C ASN A 80 -20.61 22.65 -27.13
N ALA A 81 -21.06 23.62 -26.34
CA ALA A 81 -20.35 24.05 -25.13
C ALA A 81 -20.46 23.04 -23.98
N ILE A 82 -21.63 22.39 -23.83
CA ILE A 82 -21.89 21.41 -22.76
C ILE A 82 -21.28 20.04 -23.08
N LEU A 83 -21.40 19.61 -24.34
CA LEU A 83 -20.93 18.34 -24.87
C LEU A 83 -20.09 18.62 -26.13
N PRO A 84 -18.76 18.66 -25.99
CA PRO A 84 -17.88 18.94 -27.13
C PRO A 84 -18.10 17.94 -28.27
N PRO A 85 -18.01 18.40 -29.53
CA PRO A 85 -18.13 17.52 -30.68
C PRO A 85 -16.96 16.53 -30.71
N ARG A 86 -17.21 15.36 -31.32
CA ARG A 86 -16.16 14.35 -31.52
C ARG A 86 -15.37 14.69 -32.77
N GLU A 87 -14.05 14.65 -32.66
CA GLU A 87 -13.14 14.88 -33.78
C GLU A 87 -12.25 13.66 -33.96
N TRP A 88 -12.15 13.14 -35.19
CA TRP A 88 -11.20 12.08 -35.52
C TRP A 88 -10.64 12.28 -36.92
N THR A 89 -9.44 11.76 -37.16
CA THR A 89 -8.81 11.78 -38.48
C THR A 89 -8.91 10.38 -39.09
N ASP A 90 -9.45 10.29 -40.30
CA ASP A 90 -9.50 9.06 -41.08
C ASP A 90 -8.97 9.32 -42.49
N GLU A 91 -8.02 8.50 -42.93
CA GLU A 91 -7.33 8.64 -44.23
C GLU A 91 -6.78 10.07 -44.51
N GLY A 92 -6.28 10.75 -43.48
CA GLY A 92 -5.75 12.12 -43.59
C GLY A 92 -6.81 13.21 -43.74
N LYS A 93 -8.10 12.88 -43.54
CA LYS A 93 -9.21 13.83 -43.52
C LYS A 93 -9.77 13.96 -42.11
N LEU A 94 -10.05 15.19 -41.68
CA LEU A 94 -10.61 15.47 -40.37
C LEU A 94 -12.14 15.38 -40.42
N TRP A 95 -12.71 14.56 -39.55
CA TRP A 95 -14.14 14.38 -39.37
C TRP A 95 -14.57 14.98 -38.04
N VAL A 96 -15.69 15.70 -38.07
CA VAL A 96 -16.31 16.26 -36.87
C VAL A 96 -17.76 15.80 -36.79
N GLN A 97 -18.14 15.33 -35.61
CA GLN A 97 -19.48 14.85 -35.31
C GLN A 97 -20.06 15.65 -34.15
N TYR A 98 -21.10 16.41 -34.47
CA TYR A 98 -21.84 17.23 -33.53
C TYR A 98 -22.94 16.45 -32.83
N VAL A 99 -23.30 16.94 -31.66
CA VAL A 99 -24.40 16.39 -30.85
C VAL A 99 -25.73 16.82 -31.46
N SER A 100 -26.66 15.88 -31.60
CA SER A 100 -27.92 16.17 -32.30
C SER A 100 -28.79 17.17 -31.50
N PRO A 101 -29.28 18.26 -32.12
CA PRO A 101 -30.23 19.18 -31.49
C PRO A 101 -31.67 18.66 -31.49
N THR A 102 -31.90 17.47 -32.06
CA THR A 102 -33.24 16.89 -32.19
C THR A 102 -33.89 16.61 -30.81
N PRO A 103 -35.11 17.11 -30.55
CA PRO A 103 -35.84 16.79 -29.33
C PRO A 103 -36.08 15.28 -29.17
N ALA A 104 -36.02 14.78 -27.94
CA ALA A 104 -36.26 13.37 -27.66
C ALA A 104 -37.75 13.09 -27.46
N THR A 105 -38.20 11.96 -28.01
CA THR A 105 -39.52 11.39 -27.78
C THR A 105 -39.50 10.38 -26.63
N ARG A 106 -40.68 9.95 -26.15
CA ARG A 106 -40.78 8.89 -25.14
C ARG A 106 -40.12 7.58 -25.60
N LEU A 107 -40.19 7.26 -26.89
CA LEU A 107 -39.57 6.07 -27.46
C LEU A 107 -38.04 6.19 -27.44
N ASP A 108 -37.47 7.36 -27.73
CA ASP A 108 -36.01 7.58 -27.65
C ASP A 108 -35.47 7.32 -26.23
N VAL A 109 -36.21 7.72 -25.20
CA VAL A 109 -35.84 7.48 -23.79
C VAL A 109 -35.86 5.98 -23.46
N ILE A 110 -36.91 5.26 -23.90
CA ILE A 110 -37.01 3.81 -23.70
C ILE A 110 -35.84 3.09 -24.40
N ASN A 111 -35.57 3.45 -25.66
CA ASN A 111 -34.45 2.87 -26.41
C ASN A 111 -33.09 3.13 -25.73
N THR A 112 -32.91 4.32 -25.15
CA THR A 112 -31.70 4.67 -24.41
C THR A 112 -31.54 3.80 -23.17
N GLN A 113 -32.62 3.57 -22.42
CA GLN A 113 -32.62 2.67 -21.26
C GLN A 113 -32.28 1.23 -21.66
N GLU A 114 -32.97 0.69 -22.66
CA GLU A 114 -32.74 -0.67 -23.14
C GLU A 114 -31.31 -0.86 -23.65
N THR A 115 -30.77 0.13 -24.36
CA THR A 115 -29.38 0.10 -24.84
C THR A 115 -28.38 0.15 -23.69
N LEU A 116 -28.64 0.95 -22.66
CA LEU A 116 -27.82 1.00 -21.45
C LEU A 116 -27.80 -0.37 -20.75
N ASP A 117 -28.98 -0.96 -20.53
CA ASP A 117 -29.14 -2.26 -19.86
C ASP A 117 -28.44 -3.38 -20.65
N GLN A 118 -28.61 -3.40 -21.97
CA GLN A 118 -27.91 -4.34 -22.86
C GLN A 118 -26.39 -4.19 -22.78
N ARG A 119 -25.87 -2.95 -22.74
CA ARG A 119 -24.43 -2.69 -22.65
C ARG A 119 -23.87 -3.05 -21.27
N LEU A 120 -24.61 -2.81 -20.20
CA LEU A 120 -24.22 -3.21 -18.84
C LEU A 120 -24.10 -4.73 -18.75
N LEU A 121 -25.06 -5.47 -19.31
CA LEU A 121 -25.03 -6.94 -19.36
C LEU A 121 -23.90 -7.45 -20.26
N ALA A 122 -23.78 -6.91 -21.48
CA ALA A 122 -22.77 -7.34 -22.46
C ALA A 122 -21.34 -7.12 -21.96
N ARG A 123 -21.09 -6.02 -21.24
CA ARG A 123 -19.78 -5.72 -20.64
C ARG A 123 -19.63 -6.26 -19.22
N GLN A 124 -20.59 -7.04 -18.72
CA GLN A 124 -20.59 -7.67 -17.39
C GLN A 124 -20.26 -6.68 -16.26
N ALA A 125 -20.94 -5.54 -16.26
CA ALA A 125 -20.77 -4.52 -15.21
C ALA A 125 -21.21 -5.07 -13.85
N ARG A 126 -20.48 -4.73 -12.78
CA ARG A 126 -20.82 -5.17 -11.41
C ARG A 126 -22.03 -4.38 -10.88
N GLU A 127 -22.96 -5.09 -10.24
CA GLU A 127 -24.14 -4.48 -9.61
C GLU A 127 -23.82 -3.78 -8.27
N THR A 128 -22.76 -4.21 -7.58
CA THR A 128 -22.35 -3.65 -6.29
C THR A 128 -20.87 -3.27 -6.29
N GLY A 129 -20.51 -2.27 -5.48
CA GLY A 129 -19.15 -1.75 -5.39
C GLY A 129 -18.72 -0.84 -6.56
N ILE A 130 -17.43 -0.52 -6.61
CA ILE A 130 -16.84 0.35 -7.63
C ILE A 130 -16.67 -0.44 -8.93
N CYS A 131 -17.17 0.09 -10.05
CA CYS A 131 -17.09 -0.55 -11.36
C CYS A 131 -16.86 0.50 -12.47
N PRO A 132 -15.68 0.52 -13.12
CA PRO A 132 -15.35 1.51 -14.15
C PRO A 132 -16.28 1.45 -15.37
N VAL A 133 -16.67 0.25 -15.80
CA VAL A 133 -17.61 0.05 -16.92
C VAL A 133 -18.95 0.70 -16.62
N ARG A 134 -19.44 0.52 -15.39
CA ARG A 134 -20.69 1.11 -14.95
C ARG A 134 -20.58 2.63 -14.88
N GLU A 135 -19.53 3.14 -14.26
CA GLU A 135 -19.26 4.59 -14.19
C GLU A 135 -19.22 5.22 -15.59
N GLU A 136 -18.53 4.60 -16.54
CA GLU A 136 -18.47 5.04 -17.94
C GLU A 136 -19.87 5.08 -18.59
N LEU A 137 -20.63 3.97 -18.50
CA LEU A 137 -21.94 3.86 -19.15
C LEU A 137 -23.00 4.79 -18.53
N TYR A 138 -23.02 4.94 -17.21
CA TYR A 138 -23.88 5.91 -16.53
C TYR A 138 -23.44 7.35 -16.82
N GLY A 139 -22.14 7.61 -16.95
CA GLY A 139 -21.63 8.91 -17.40
C GLY A 139 -22.15 9.27 -18.79
N GLN A 140 -22.07 8.33 -19.74
CA GLN A 140 -22.62 8.53 -21.09
C GLN A 140 -24.15 8.71 -21.09
N CYS A 141 -24.88 7.94 -20.28
CA CYS A 141 -26.32 8.08 -20.14
C CYS A 141 -26.68 9.46 -19.57
N PHE A 142 -25.95 9.93 -18.56
CA PHE A 142 -26.18 11.24 -17.98
C PHE A 142 -25.88 12.39 -18.96
N ASP A 143 -24.85 12.24 -19.79
CA ASP A 143 -24.57 13.18 -20.87
C ASP A 143 -25.69 13.20 -21.92
N GLU A 144 -26.29 12.06 -22.28
CA GLU A 144 -27.48 12.03 -23.14
C GLU A 144 -28.70 12.67 -22.47
N LEU A 145 -28.91 12.48 -21.17
CA LEU A 145 -29.97 13.17 -20.43
C LEU A 145 -29.75 14.69 -20.43
N ILE A 146 -28.51 15.15 -20.25
CA ILE A 146 -28.16 16.58 -20.35
C ILE A 146 -28.45 17.10 -21.75
N ARG A 147 -28.14 16.35 -22.82
CA ARG A 147 -28.49 16.71 -24.20
C ARG A 147 -30.00 16.90 -24.34
N GLN A 148 -30.80 15.89 -23.97
CA GLN A 148 -32.26 15.93 -24.08
C GLN A 148 -32.88 17.08 -23.29
N VAL A 149 -32.38 17.30 -22.08
CA VAL A 149 -32.85 18.37 -21.20
C VAL A 149 -32.48 19.74 -21.75
N THR A 150 -31.27 19.92 -22.27
CA THR A 150 -30.80 21.17 -22.89
C THR A 150 -31.64 21.54 -24.10
N VAL A 151 -31.97 20.56 -24.95
CA VAL A 151 -32.85 20.78 -26.13
C VAL A 151 -34.22 21.29 -25.70
N ASN A 152 -34.77 20.76 -24.60
CA ASN A 152 -36.07 21.20 -24.07
C ASN A 152 -35.99 22.58 -23.38
N CYS A 153 -34.96 22.81 -22.57
CA CYS A 153 -34.72 24.05 -21.82
C CYS A 153 -33.23 24.13 -21.46
N ALA A 154 -32.54 25.07 -22.10
CA ALA A 154 -31.08 25.19 -22.03
C ALA A 154 -30.60 25.50 -20.60
N GLU A 155 -31.33 26.32 -19.86
CA GLU A 155 -30.99 26.73 -18.49
C GLU A 155 -30.96 25.52 -17.55
N ARG A 156 -31.92 24.60 -17.71
CA ARG A 156 -31.96 23.35 -16.95
C ARG A 156 -30.81 22.43 -17.32
N GLY A 157 -30.44 22.38 -18.60
CA GLY A 157 -29.28 21.64 -19.08
C GLY A 157 -27.97 22.14 -18.47
N LEU A 158 -27.79 23.47 -18.43
CA LEU A 158 -26.64 24.13 -17.82
C LEU A 158 -26.56 23.90 -16.30
N LEU A 159 -27.69 23.80 -15.60
CA LEU A 159 -27.71 23.43 -14.19
C LEU A 159 -27.27 21.98 -13.98
N LEU A 160 -27.78 21.04 -14.79
CA LEU A 160 -27.36 19.64 -14.70
C LEU A 160 -25.87 19.45 -15.01
N LEU A 161 -25.34 20.21 -15.98
CA LEU A 161 -23.90 20.26 -16.27
C LEU A 161 -23.09 20.63 -15.02
N ARG A 162 -23.46 21.70 -14.31
CA ARG A 162 -22.77 22.12 -13.09
C ARG A 162 -22.81 21.06 -12.00
N VAL A 163 -23.96 20.42 -11.81
CA VAL A 163 -24.12 19.31 -10.84
C VAL A 163 -23.21 18.14 -11.23
N ARG A 164 -23.14 17.78 -12.51
CA ARG A 164 -22.25 16.74 -13.03
C ARG A 164 -20.80 17.03 -12.69
N ASP A 165 -20.35 18.25 -12.99
CA ASP A 165 -18.95 18.62 -12.85
C ASP A 165 -18.56 18.71 -11.36
N GLU A 166 -19.45 19.20 -10.50
CA GLU A 166 -19.26 19.17 -9.03
C GLU A 166 -19.12 17.74 -8.49
N ILE A 167 -19.98 16.82 -8.93
CA ILE A 167 -19.89 15.40 -8.52
C ILE A 167 -18.58 14.78 -9.01
N ARG A 168 -18.16 15.05 -10.26
CA ARG A 168 -16.87 14.56 -10.79
C ARG A 168 -15.69 15.10 -9.99
N MET A 169 -15.70 16.39 -9.65
CA MET A 169 -14.67 17.01 -8.80
C MET A 169 -14.65 16.37 -7.40
N THR A 170 -15.82 16.13 -6.82
CA THR A 170 -15.96 15.49 -5.50
C THR A 170 -15.41 14.06 -5.51
N ILE A 171 -15.73 13.26 -6.54
CA ILE A 171 -15.21 11.90 -6.70
C ILE A 171 -13.68 11.92 -6.84
N ALA A 172 -13.12 12.83 -7.66
CA ALA A 172 -11.68 12.95 -7.84
C ALA A 172 -10.96 13.33 -6.54
N ALA A 173 -11.55 14.21 -5.72
CA ALA A 173 -11.03 14.55 -4.40
C ALA A 173 -11.01 13.33 -3.46
N TYR A 174 -12.10 12.54 -3.44
CA TYR A 174 -12.16 11.31 -2.66
C TYR A 174 -11.16 10.25 -3.13
N GLN A 175 -10.94 10.10 -4.44
CA GLN A 175 -9.93 9.22 -5.00
C GLN A 175 -8.53 9.62 -4.51
N THR A 176 -8.19 10.90 -4.61
CA THR A 176 -6.89 11.44 -4.14
C THR A 176 -6.69 11.21 -2.65
N LEU A 177 -7.74 11.42 -1.84
CA LEU A 177 -7.69 11.20 -0.39
C LEU A 177 -7.52 9.70 -0.05
N TYR A 178 -8.19 8.83 -0.80
CA TYR A 178 -8.11 7.38 -0.62
C TYR A 178 -6.71 6.85 -0.97
N GLU A 179 -6.15 7.29 -2.10
CA GLU A 179 -4.77 6.97 -2.50
C GLU A 179 -3.76 7.44 -1.44
N SER A 180 -3.93 8.66 -0.94
CA SER A 180 -3.11 9.22 0.14
C SER A 180 -3.22 8.41 1.44
N SER A 181 -4.42 7.93 1.77
CA SER A 181 -4.68 7.13 2.97
C SER A 181 -4.03 5.74 2.88
N ILE A 182 -4.11 5.09 1.71
CA ILE A 182 -3.42 3.82 1.46
C ILE A 182 -1.91 4.01 1.58
N ALA A 183 -1.36 5.04 0.94
CA ALA A 183 0.07 5.34 0.98
C ALA A 183 0.56 5.60 2.41
N PHE A 184 -0.22 6.32 3.22
CA PHE A 184 0.06 6.53 4.64
C PHE A 184 0.08 5.20 5.41
N GLY A 185 -0.93 4.36 5.24
CA GLY A 185 -1.02 3.04 5.89
C GLY A 185 0.17 2.14 5.54
N MET A 186 0.53 2.06 4.26
CA MET A 186 1.68 1.29 3.79
C MET A 186 3.00 1.81 4.38
N ARG A 187 3.19 3.14 4.41
CA ARG A 187 4.39 3.75 5.02
C ARG A 187 4.50 3.42 6.50
N LYS A 188 3.39 3.46 7.24
CA LYS A 188 3.37 3.13 8.66
C LYS A 188 3.63 1.65 8.93
N ALA A 189 3.09 0.76 8.11
CA ALA A 189 3.40 -0.67 8.18
C ALA A 189 4.90 -0.92 7.94
N LEU A 190 5.48 -0.31 6.91
CA LEU A 190 6.91 -0.44 6.62
C LEU A 190 7.78 0.16 7.73
N GLN A 191 7.39 1.31 8.28
CA GLN A 191 8.09 1.95 9.40
C GLN A 191 8.07 1.08 10.66
N ALA A 192 7.01 0.31 10.90
CA ALA A 192 6.91 -0.59 12.05
C ALA A 192 7.80 -1.83 11.92
N GLU A 193 8.00 -2.34 10.70
CA GLU A 193 8.90 -3.48 10.44
C GLU A 193 10.38 -3.03 10.32
N GLN A 194 10.65 -1.74 10.15
CA GLN A 194 12.01 -1.24 10.03
C GLN A 194 12.82 -1.45 11.33
N GLY A 195 13.96 -2.12 11.22
CA GLY A 195 14.86 -2.40 12.35
C GLY A 195 14.43 -3.57 13.23
N LYS A 196 13.26 -4.18 12.97
CA LYS A 196 12.82 -5.38 13.69
C LYS A 196 13.77 -6.55 13.50
N ALA A 197 14.21 -6.81 12.27
CA ALA A 197 15.17 -7.87 11.97
C ALA A 197 16.52 -7.67 12.69
N ASP A 198 17.01 -6.43 12.78
CA ASP A 198 18.26 -6.12 13.48
C ASP A 198 18.11 -6.34 15.00
N LEU A 199 16.95 -5.98 15.56
CA LEU A 199 16.63 -6.21 16.97
C LEU A 199 16.48 -7.71 17.27
N GLU A 200 15.80 -8.47 16.40
CA GLU A 200 15.64 -9.93 16.52
C GLU A 200 17.01 -10.62 16.49
N ALA A 201 17.89 -10.24 15.56
CA ALA A 201 19.27 -10.76 15.51
C ALA A 201 20.07 -10.41 16.77
N ARG A 202 19.87 -9.20 17.33
CA ARG A 202 20.55 -8.81 18.58
C ARG A 202 20.03 -9.59 19.79
N VAL A 203 18.74 -9.91 19.82
CA VAL A 203 18.14 -10.76 20.86
C VAL A 203 18.76 -12.16 20.81
N GLU A 204 18.83 -12.80 19.63
CA GLU A 204 19.43 -14.13 19.49
C GLU A 204 20.90 -14.16 19.97
N GLN A 205 21.70 -13.17 19.58
CA GLN A 205 23.09 -13.05 20.04
C GLN A 205 23.18 -12.93 21.56
N LEU A 206 22.36 -12.07 22.17
CA LEU A 206 22.37 -11.86 23.62
C LEU A 206 21.90 -13.10 24.38
N GLU A 207 20.95 -13.86 23.83
CA GLU A 207 20.49 -15.12 24.41
C GLU A 207 21.59 -16.19 24.37
N GLU A 208 22.35 -16.27 23.28
CA GLU A 208 23.50 -17.16 23.18
C GLU A 208 24.63 -16.78 24.13
N GLU A 209 24.98 -15.49 24.19
CA GLU A 209 25.97 -14.96 25.15
C GLU A 209 25.56 -15.25 26.60
N LYS A 210 24.29 -15.02 26.95
CA LYS A 210 23.75 -15.31 28.28
C LYS A 210 23.90 -16.80 28.63
N ARG A 211 23.50 -17.69 27.71
CA ARG A 211 23.61 -19.15 27.90
C ARG A 211 25.07 -19.56 28.13
N GLY A 212 25.99 -19.05 27.31
CA GLY A 212 27.42 -19.33 27.45
C GLY A 212 28.00 -18.84 28.79
N LEU A 213 27.58 -17.66 29.25
CA LEU A 213 27.99 -17.14 30.56
C LEU A 213 27.40 -17.95 31.72
N GLU A 214 26.15 -18.41 31.62
CA GLU A 214 25.53 -19.28 32.63
C GLU A 214 26.27 -20.61 32.77
N GLU A 215 26.68 -21.22 31.65
CA GLU A 215 27.52 -22.43 31.65
C GLU A 215 28.89 -22.19 32.30
N GLN A 216 29.56 -21.09 31.97
CA GLN A 216 30.84 -20.72 32.59
C GLN A 216 30.71 -20.50 34.11
N VAL A 217 29.64 -19.84 34.55
CA VAL A 217 29.37 -19.66 35.98
C VAL A 217 29.19 -21.01 36.67
N LEU A 218 28.46 -21.94 36.05
CA LEU A 218 28.24 -23.27 36.60
C LEU A 218 29.55 -24.08 36.68
N GLU A 219 30.37 -24.03 35.62
CA GLU A 219 31.68 -24.68 35.59
C GLU A 219 32.62 -24.12 36.68
N LEU A 220 32.70 -22.79 36.80
CA LEU A 220 33.55 -22.14 37.80
C LEU A 220 33.09 -22.42 39.23
N LYS A 221 31.77 -22.45 39.48
CA LYS A 221 31.21 -22.86 40.78
C LYS A 221 31.59 -24.29 41.13
N ALA A 222 31.42 -25.22 40.19
CA ALA A 222 31.81 -26.62 40.40
C ALA A 222 33.32 -26.77 40.68
N LYS A 223 34.17 -26.02 39.96
CA LYS A 223 35.63 -25.97 40.23
C LYS A 223 35.94 -25.43 41.62
N ALA A 224 35.29 -24.35 42.03
CA ALA A 224 35.49 -23.75 43.35
C ALA A 224 35.08 -24.72 44.47
N GLU A 225 33.91 -25.35 44.37
CA GLU A 225 33.43 -26.35 45.33
C GLU A 225 34.37 -27.56 45.43
N ALA A 226 34.88 -28.06 44.30
CA ALA A 226 35.84 -29.16 44.27
C ALA A 226 37.16 -28.81 44.96
N ILE A 227 37.67 -27.58 44.75
CA ILE A 227 38.89 -27.09 45.40
C ILE A 227 38.65 -26.92 46.90
N GLU A 228 37.54 -26.32 47.30
CA GLU A 228 37.18 -26.11 48.70
C GLU A 228 37.09 -27.44 49.46
N LYS A 229 36.41 -28.43 48.89
CA LYS A 229 36.32 -29.78 49.45
C LYS A 229 37.71 -30.43 49.59
N ARG A 230 38.53 -30.37 48.53
CA ARG A 230 39.88 -30.96 48.53
C ARG A 230 40.80 -30.31 49.57
N GLU A 231 40.80 -28.99 49.68
CA GLU A 231 41.61 -28.27 50.66
C GLU A 231 41.07 -28.44 52.08
N GLY A 232 39.75 -28.53 52.25
CA GLY A 232 39.10 -28.88 53.52
C GLY A 232 39.52 -30.27 54.02
N GLU A 233 39.46 -31.28 53.16
CA GLU A 233 39.90 -32.65 53.47
C GLU A 233 41.40 -32.71 53.81
N LYS A 234 42.25 -32.02 53.05
CA LYS A 234 43.70 -31.92 53.36
C LYS A 234 43.96 -31.26 54.70
N ARG A 235 43.24 -30.18 55.03
CA ARG A 235 43.37 -29.48 56.31
C ARG A 235 42.94 -30.41 57.46
N ALA A 236 41.79 -31.05 57.34
CA ALA A 236 41.29 -32.01 58.34
C ALA A 236 42.26 -33.18 58.55
N GLN A 237 42.85 -33.73 57.47
CA GLN A 237 43.87 -34.79 57.58
C GLN A 237 45.14 -34.32 58.30
N LYS A 238 45.62 -33.10 58.02
CA LYS A 238 46.80 -32.53 58.70
C LYS A 238 46.51 -32.28 60.17
N GLU A 239 45.34 -31.74 60.50
CA GLU A 239 44.90 -31.51 61.88
C GLU A 239 44.76 -32.84 62.65
N ALA A 240 44.20 -33.88 62.02
CA ALA A 240 44.10 -35.21 62.61
C ALA A 240 45.48 -35.82 62.91
N LYS A 241 46.40 -35.82 61.92
CA LYS A 241 47.78 -36.32 62.12
C LYS A 241 48.52 -35.54 63.22
N HIS A 242 48.39 -34.22 63.21
CA HIS A 242 49.02 -33.39 64.24
C HIS A 242 48.43 -33.66 65.63
N ALA A 243 47.11 -33.85 65.73
CA ALA A 243 46.45 -34.21 66.98
C ALA A 243 46.91 -35.57 67.50
N GLU A 244 47.07 -36.57 66.63
CA GLU A 244 47.63 -37.89 66.94
C GLU A 244 49.08 -37.80 67.44
N GLU A 245 49.93 -37.04 66.75
CA GLU A 245 51.32 -36.79 67.16
C GLU A 245 51.40 -36.11 68.53
N VAL A 246 50.60 -35.07 68.77
CA VAL A 246 50.53 -34.37 70.06
C VAL A 246 50.04 -35.32 71.15
N ALA A 247 49.04 -36.16 70.87
CA ALA A 247 48.54 -37.14 71.84
C ALA A 247 49.60 -38.21 72.18
N TYR A 248 50.31 -38.71 71.17
CA TYR A 248 51.43 -39.63 71.35
C TYR A 248 52.54 -39.01 72.19
N LEU A 249 52.99 -37.80 71.84
CA LEU A 249 54.03 -37.07 72.58
C LEU A 249 53.62 -36.76 74.02
N LYS A 250 52.34 -36.42 74.27
CA LYS A 250 51.83 -36.25 75.63
C LYS A 250 51.90 -37.54 76.43
N LYS A 251 51.51 -38.68 75.83
CA LYS A 251 51.55 -40.00 76.47
C LYS A 251 52.99 -40.43 76.79
N THR A 252 53.92 -40.26 75.86
CA THR A 252 55.34 -40.57 76.08
C THR A 252 55.97 -39.66 77.11
N ASN A 253 55.70 -38.34 77.09
CA ASN A 253 56.14 -37.42 78.15
C ASN A 253 55.63 -37.85 79.52
N ALA A 254 54.35 -38.22 79.62
CA ALA A 254 53.77 -38.69 80.88
C ALA A 254 54.44 -39.99 81.37
N GLN A 255 54.76 -40.92 80.47
CA GLN A 255 55.48 -42.15 80.79
C GLN A 255 56.91 -41.87 81.27
N LEU A 256 57.67 -41.05 80.54
CA LEU A 256 59.03 -40.65 80.90
C LEU A 256 59.08 -39.89 82.22
N LYS A 257 58.09 -39.03 82.50
CA LYS A 257 57.96 -38.37 83.81
C LYS A 257 57.75 -39.38 84.93
N LYS A 258 56.87 -40.36 84.76
CA LYS A 258 56.66 -41.44 85.74
C LYS A 258 57.92 -42.27 85.96
N GLU A 259 58.65 -42.59 84.90
CA GLU A 259 59.93 -43.31 84.99
C GLU A 259 60.98 -42.49 85.74
N LEU A 260 61.12 -41.19 85.45
CA LEU A 260 61.99 -40.29 86.20
C LEU A 260 61.59 -40.17 87.67
N GLU A 261 60.29 -40.03 87.96
CA GLU A 261 59.78 -40.03 89.33
C GLU A 261 60.07 -41.35 90.06
N ALA A 262 59.99 -42.50 89.36
CA ALA A 262 60.34 -43.81 89.91
C ALA A 262 61.85 -43.98 90.14
N PHE A 263 62.71 -43.45 89.26
CA PHE A 263 64.17 -43.44 89.45
C PHE A 263 64.62 -42.48 90.55
N LEU A 264 63.94 -41.35 90.74
CA LEU A 264 64.22 -40.35 91.77
C LEU A 264 63.54 -40.67 93.11
N ALA A 265 62.59 -41.61 93.14
CA ALA A 265 61.99 -42.09 94.38
C ALA A 265 63.05 -42.85 95.20
N PRO A 266 63.24 -42.51 96.49
CA PRO A 266 64.26 -43.15 97.31
C PRO A 266 63.94 -44.64 97.50
N THR A 267 64.93 -45.51 97.29
CA THR A 267 64.84 -46.94 97.67
C THR A 267 64.60 -47.00 99.17
N LYS A 268 63.38 -47.34 99.60
CA LYS A 268 63.06 -47.57 101.01
C LYS A 268 63.83 -48.81 101.48
N LYS A 269 64.94 -48.58 102.18
CA LYS A 269 65.54 -49.51 103.14
C LYS A 269 64.91 -49.29 104.51
#